data_AF-A0A6F8XZ91-F1
#
_entry.id   AF-A0A6F8XZ91-F1
#
_cell.length_a   1.000
_cell.length_b   1.000
_cell.length_c   1.000
_cell.angle_alpha   90.00
_cell.angle_beta   90.00
_cell.angle_gamma   90.00
#
_symmetry.space_group_name_H-M   'P 1'
#
loop_
_entity.id
_entity.type
_entity.pdbx_description
1 polymer ?
#
loop_
_entity_poly.entity_id
_entity_poly.type
_entity_poly.pdbx_seq_one_letter_code
_entity_poly.pdbx_strand_id
1 'polypeptide(L)'
;MFDSPSQPVSYVRDLLDGFGPPWFLCGGWAADSWLGRQSRDHADVDIGVFHDDQKAIFEHFEGWALIAHDPNVPDDTKEPWNGRRLDPPAHIHVTTRTSNLSTLPDATHSAYEFEFLLAEGSGDWILRQTPYLAVPRDRAIRPSPWGLPTATPPVILYFKAVSDDPIRRQDEQDFHTLLPILDQEERDWLRESLATAHPHHPWLRHLPT
;
A
#
# COMPACT_ATOMS: atom_id res chain seq x y z
N MET A 1 -11.33 -19.55 -11.93
CA MET A 1 -10.36 -18.94 -12.86
C MET A 1 -10.19 -17.52 -12.38
N PHE A 2 -8.98 -17.11 -12.04
CA PHE A 2 -8.72 -15.73 -11.59
C PHE A 2 -8.53 -14.84 -12.82
N ASP A 3 -9.00 -13.62 -12.73
CA ASP A 3 -8.75 -12.63 -13.77
C ASP A 3 -7.27 -12.25 -13.76
N SER A 4 -6.79 -11.75 -14.89
CA SER A 4 -5.48 -11.07 -14.92
C SER A 4 -5.54 -9.79 -14.07
N PRO A 5 -4.38 -9.27 -13.60
CA PRO A 5 -4.36 -7.98 -12.92
C PRO A 5 -5.07 -6.91 -13.75
N SER A 6 -5.79 -6.00 -13.09
CA SER A 6 -6.48 -4.90 -13.75
C SER A 6 -5.50 -4.00 -14.53
N GLN A 7 -6.03 -3.17 -15.42
CA GLN A 7 -5.20 -2.26 -16.23
C GLN A 7 -4.37 -1.27 -15.37
N PRO A 8 -4.92 -0.62 -14.31
CA PRO A 8 -4.13 0.24 -13.43
C PRO A 8 -2.96 -0.49 -12.76
N VAL A 9 -3.22 -1.69 -12.22
CA VAL A 9 -2.20 -2.51 -11.55
C VAL A 9 -1.13 -2.98 -12.55
N SER A 10 -1.54 -3.41 -13.74
CA SER A 10 -0.60 -3.80 -14.80
C SER A 10 0.28 -2.62 -15.24
N TYR A 11 -0.29 -1.43 -15.39
CA TYR A 11 0.45 -0.22 -15.73
C TYR A 11 1.53 0.11 -14.70
N VAL A 12 1.17 0.11 -13.40
CA VAL A 12 2.14 0.40 -12.32
C VAL A 12 3.21 -0.69 -12.22
N ARG A 13 2.83 -1.97 -12.35
CA ARG A 13 3.79 -3.08 -12.43
C ARG A 13 4.81 -2.85 -13.55
N ASP A 14 4.35 -2.44 -14.73
CA ASP A 14 5.23 -2.23 -15.89
C ASP A 14 6.14 -0.99 -15.70
N LEU A 15 5.68 0.04 -14.99
CA LEU A 15 6.53 1.17 -14.58
C LEU A 15 7.64 0.77 -13.59
N LEU A 16 7.41 -0.28 -12.80
CA LEU A 16 8.38 -0.85 -11.87
C LEU A 16 9.33 -1.86 -12.53
N ASP A 17 9.24 -2.09 -13.84
CA ASP A 17 10.22 -2.92 -14.54
C ASP A 17 11.62 -2.31 -14.43
N GLY A 18 12.59 -3.10 -13.97
CA GLY A 18 13.94 -2.64 -13.63
C GLY A 18 14.10 -1.99 -12.25
N PHE A 19 13.02 -1.83 -11.47
CA PHE A 19 13.12 -1.38 -10.08
C PHE A 19 13.77 -2.48 -9.23
N GLY A 20 14.92 -2.18 -8.63
CA GLY A 20 15.74 -3.17 -7.93
C GLY A 20 15.16 -3.67 -6.60
N PRO A 21 14.72 -2.79 -5.68
CA PRO A 21 14.21 -3.21 -4.37
C PRO A 21 12.90 -4.00 -4.44
N PRO A 22 12.60 -4.80 -3.40
CA PRO A 22 11.30 -5.45 -3.29
C PRO A 22 10.19 -4.41 -3.13
N TRP A 23 9.11 -4.60 -3.88
CA TRP A 23 7.88 -3.85 -3.77
C TRP A 23 6.71 -4.82 -3.58
N PHE A 24 5.57 -4.32 -3.10
CA PHE A 24 4.37 -5.12 -2.94
C PHE A 24 3.11 -4.28 -3.10
N LEU A 25 2.03 -4.89 -3.58
CA LEU A 25 0.74 -4.24 -3.74
C LEU A 25 0.04 -4.07 -2.38
N CYS A 26 -0.55 -2.89 -2.16
CA CYS A 26 -1.26 -2.49 -0.95
C CYS A 26 -2.70 -2.04 -1.24
N GLY A 27 -3.40 -1.65 -0.17
CA GLY A 27 -4.68 -0.95 -0.25
C GLY A 27 -5.80 -1.73 -0.93
N GLY A 28 -6.63 -1.02 -1.70
CA GLY A 28 -7.82 -1.58 -2.33
C GLY A 28 -7.52 -2.62 -3.39
N TRP A 29 -6.55 -2.34 -4.26
CA TRP A 29 -6.12 -3.29 -5.28
C TRP A 29 -5.49 -4.55 -4.69
N ALA A 30 -4.80 -4.45 -3.55
CA ALA A 30 -4.32 -5.63 -2.83
C ALA A 30 -5.46 -6.52 -2.36
N ALA A 31 -6.55 -5.95 -1.82
CA ALA A 31 -7.73 -6.72 -1.43
C ALA A 31 -8.31 -7.47 -2.63
N ASP A 32 -8.53 -6.78 -3.75
CA ASP A 32 -9.06 -7.38 -4.98
C ASP A 32 -8.14 -8.45 -5.59
N SER A 33 -6.82 -8.28 -5.43
CA SER A 33 -5.86 -9.28 -5.89
C SER A 33 -6.02 -10.62 -5.17
N TRP A 34 -6.37 -10.61 -3.88
CA TRP A 34 -6.68 -11.81 -3.08
C TRP A 34 -8.01 -12.45 -3.44
N LEU A 35 -8.96 -11.65 -3.95
CA LEU A 35 -10.21 -12.15 -4.53
C LEU A 35 -10.03 -12.66 -5.97
N GLY A 36 -8.90 -12.29 -6.59
CA GLY A 36 -8.54 -12.52 -7.98
C GLY A 36 -9.54 -11.94 -8.99
N ARG A 37 -10.26 -10.88 -8.58
CA ARG A 37 -11.18 -10.09 -9.41
C ARG A 37 -11.35 -8.70 -8.79
N GLN A 38 -11.71 -7.72 -9.60
CA GLN A 38 -12.07 -6.41 -9.11
C GLN A 38 -13.45 -6.44 -8.43
N SER A 39 -13.58 -5.93 -7.21
CA SER A 39 -14.84 -5.93 -6.43
C SER A 39 -15.50 -4.56 -6.32
N ARG A 40 -14.74 -3.48 -6.55
CA ARG A 40 -15.19 -2.08 -6.57
C ARG A 40 -14.23 -1.22 -7.39
N ASP A 41 -14.61 0.02 -7.63
CA ASP A 41 -13.68 1.01 -8.19
C ASP A 41 -12.63 1.44 -7.14
N HIS A 42 -11.44 1.76 -7.62
CA HIS A 42 -10.31 2.26 -6.84
C HIS A 42 -9.82 3.56 -7.47
N ALA A 43 -9.50 4.56 -6.64
CA ALA A 43 -9.04 5.86 -7.13
C ALA A 43 -7.58 5.82 -7.59
N ASP A 44 -6.77 5.02 -6.89
CA ASP A 44 -5.33 4.97 -6.98
C ASP A 44 -4.81 3.52 -6.85
N VAL A 45 -3.51 3.35 -7.09
CA VAL A 45 -2.75 2.11 -6.84
C VAL A 45 -1.73 2.36 -5.72
N ASP A 46 -1.82 1.58 -4.65
CA ASP A 46 -0.89 1.68 -3.53
C ASP A 46 0.23 0.65 -3.66
N ILE A 47 1.48 1.10 -3.66
CA ILE A 47 2.66 0.24 -3.70
C ILE A 47 3.46 0.40 -2.41
N GLY A 48 3.63 -0.67 -1.66
CA GLY A 48 4.55 -0.71 -0.53
C GLY A 48 6.00 -0.90 -0.99
N VAL A 49 6.90 -0.08 -0.44
CA VAL A 49 8.37 -0.22 -0.53
C VAL A 49 8.93 -0.01 0.86
N PHE A 50 9.99 -0.75 1.24
CA PHE A 50 10.60 -0.55 2.56
C PHE A 50 11.29 0.81 2.64
N HIS A 51 11.18 1.45 3.80
CA HIS A 51 11.62 2.83 4.04
C HIS A 51 13.11 3.06 3.71
N ASP A 52 13.96 2.07 3.91
CA ASP A 52 15.38 2.13 3.57
C ASP A 52 15.65 2.22 2.06
N ASP A 53 14.71 1.75 1.23
CA ASP A 53 14.81 1.71 -0.23
C ASP A 53 14.24 2.96 -0.90
N GLN A 54 13.78 3.96 -0.14
CA GLN A 54 13.15 5.18 -0.68
C GLN A 54 14.04 5.94 -1.69
N LYS A 55 15.37 5.87 -1.54
CA LYS A 55 16.29 6.49 -2.49
C LYS A 55 16.18 5.89 -3.89
N ALA A 56 15.94 4.57 -3.98
CA ALA A 56 15.77 3.90 -5.25
C ALA A 56 14.48 4.35 -5.97
N ILE A 57 13.43 4.73 -5.23
CA ILE A 57 12.21 5.31 -5.84
C ILE A 57 12.57 6.61 -6.56
N PHE A 58 13.29 7.50 -5.86
CA PHE A 58 13.71 8.78 -6.44
C PHE A 58 14.57 8.60 -7.69
N GLU A 59 15.50 7.64 -7.69
CA GLU A 59 16.37 7.35 -8.82
C GLU A 59 15.63 6.68 -9.99
N HIS A 60 14.76 5.70 -9.71
CA HIS A 60 14.01 4.96 -10.74
C HIS A 60 13.01 5.85 -11.48
N PHE A 61 12.41 6.80 -10.75
CA PHE A 61 11.47 7.76 -11.29
C PHE A 61 12.14 9.10 -11.64
N GLU A 62 13.43 9.09 -12.03
CA GLU A 62 14.09 10.29 -12.58
C GLU A 62 13.28 10.87 -13.76
N GLY A 63 13.04 12.18 -13.74
CA GLY A 63 12.19 12.87 -14.71
C GLY A 63 10.69 12.75 -14.45
N TRP A 64 10.29 12.20 -13.30
CA TRP A 64 8.93 12.31 -12.79
C TRP A 64 8.84 13.32 -11.65
N ALA A 65 7.70 13.99 -11.56
CA ALA A 65 7.32 14.78 -10.39
C ALA A 65 6.78 13.86 -9.30
N LEU A 66 7.59 13.69 -8.26
CA LEU A 66 7.25 12.95 -7.04
C LEU A 66 6.87 13.96 -5.96
N ILE A 67 5.73 13.79 -5.29
CA ILE A 67 5.34 14.61 -4.14
C ILE A 67 5.41 13.73 -2.90
N ALA A 68 6.34 14.02 -2.00
CA ALA A 68 6.54 13.23 -0.80
C ALA A 68 5.96 13.92 0.43
N HIS A 69 5.26 13.14 1.25
CA HIS A 69 4.66 13.57 2.50
C HIS A 69 5.32 12.80 3.65
N ASP A 70 5.71 13.55 4.69
CA ASP A 70 6.25 13.05 5.95
C ASP A 70 5.95 14.08 7.07
N PRO A 71 6.25 13.79 8.35
CA PRO A 71 5.95 14.73 9.45
C PRO A 71 6.67 16.08 9.40
N ASN A 72 7.62 16.26 8.47
CA ASN A 72 8.46 17.45 8.37
C ASN A 72 7.98 18.44 7.29
N VAL A 73 6.89 18.14 6.58
CA VAL A 73 6.29 19.03 5.56
C VAL A 73 4.80 19.22 5.81
N PRO A 74 4.19 20.32 5.30
CA PRO A 74 2.74 20.50 5.36
C PRO A 74 2.00 19.40 4.60
N ASP A 75 0.87 18.93 5.16
CA ASP A 75 0.03 17.88 4.55
C ASP A 75 -0.46 18.25 3.14
N ASP A 76 -0.65 19.54 2.85
CA ASP A 76 -1.14 20.04 1.57
C ASP A 76 -0.02 20.39 0.57
N THR A 77 1.24 20.05 0.88
CA THR A 77 2.37 20.32 0.00
C THR A 77 2.15 19.77 -1.42
N LYS A 78 2.58 20.56 -2.40
CA LYS A 78 2.64 20.19 -3.83
C LYS A 78 4.05 20.35 -4.39
N GLU A 79 5.02 20.61 -3.52
CA GLU A 79 6.41 20.79 -3.91
C GLU A 79 7.04 19.45 -4.30
N PRO A 80 7.74 19.37 -5.45
CA PRO A 80 8.46 18.18 -5.84
C PRO A 80 9.48 17.76 -4.77
N TRP A 81 9.42 16.49 -4.41
CA TRP A 81 10.42 15.86 -3.57
C TRP A 81 11.78 15.90 -4.25
N ASN A 82 12.79 16.28 -3.49
CA ASN A 82 14.16 16.44 -3.97
C ASN A 82 15.07 15.24 -3.65
N GLY A 83 14.50 14.12 -3.21
CA GLY A 83 15.25 12.93 -2.79
C GLY A 83 15.83 13.00 -1.38
N ARG A 84 15.47 14.00 -0.56
CA ARG A 84 15.80 14.01 0.88
C ARG A 84 15.26 12.74 1.55
N ARG A 85 15.96 12.24 2.57
CA ARG A 85 15.40 11.18 3.42
C ARG A 85 14.09 11.68 4.07
N LEU A 86 13.05 10.86 4.00
CA LEU A 86 11.75 11.05 4.60
C LEU A 86 11.71 10.34 5.95
N ASP A 87 11.05 10.93 6.95
CA ASP A 87 10.83 10.29 8.26
C ASP A 87 9.48 9.57 8.28
N PRO A 88 9.35 8.39 8.92
CA PRO A 88 8.07 7.72 8.99
C PRO A 88 7.08 8.45 9.93
N PRO A 89 5.76 8.36 9.69
CA PRO A 89 5.12 7.74 8.53
C PRO A 89 5.28 8.60 7.26
N ALA A 90 5.52 7.96 6.11
CA ALA A 90 5.75 8.67 4.86
C ALA A 90 5.14 7.95 3.66
N HIS A 91 4.69 8.73 2.68
CA HIS A 91 4.23 8.26 1.37
C HIS A 91 4.64 9.22 0.25
N ILE A 92 4.66 8.73 -0.99
CA ILE A 92 5.12 9.48 -2.16
C ILE A 92 4.12 9.31 -3.29
N HIS A 93 3.44 10.39 -3.68
CA HIS A 93 2.59 10.40 -4.86
C HIS A 93 3.43 10.55 -6.12
N VAL A 94 3.13 9.74 -7.15
CA VAL A 94 3.74 9.84 -8.47
C VAL A 94 2.76 10.52 -9.42
N THR A 95 3.10 11.73 -9.90
CA THR A 95 2.12 12.60 -10.56
C THR A 95 2.29 12.70 -12.08
N THR A 96 3.37 13.32 -12.54
CA THR A 96 3.58 13.64 -13.96
C THR A 96 4.98 13.26 -14.40
N ARG A 97 5.13 12.80 -15.64
CA ARG A 97 6.45 12.64 -16.26
C ARG A 97 6.80 13.91 -17.02
N THR A 98 7.79 14.65 -16.56
CA THR A 98 8.36 15.79 -17.29
C THR A 98 9.50 15.26 -18.16
N SER A 99 9.25 15.08 -19.46
CA SER A 99 10.34 14.66 -20.36
C SER A 99 11.23 15.86 -20.72
N ASN A 100 12.51 15.82 -20.34
CA ASN A 100 13.52 16.80 -20.78
C ASN A 100 13.93 16.60 -22.26
N LEU A 101 13.38 15.57 -22.93
CA LEU A 101 13.78 15.10 -24.26
C LEU A 101 12.68 15.27 -25.33
N SER A 102 11.57 15.94 -25.03
CA SER A 102 10.54 16.20 -26.05
C SER A 102 10.35 17.70 -26.24
N THR A 103 10.40 18.13 -27.51
CA THR A 103 9.94 19.45 -27.96
C THR A 103 8.41 19.55 -27.95
N LEU A 104 7.69 18.65 -27.27
CA LEU A 104 6.24 18.73 -27.07
C LEU A 104 5.98 19.42 -25.72
N PRO A 105 5.11 20.46 -25.66
CA PRO A 105 4.89 21.25 -24.45
C PRO A 105 4.12 20.56 -23.31
N ASP A 106 3.75 19.29 -23.46
CA ASP A 106 2.74 18.68 -22.59
C ASP A 106 3.39 17.68 -21.62
N ALA A 107 3.44 18.05 -20.34
CA ALA A 107 3.65 17.09 -19.26
C ALA A 107 2.56 16.01 -19.36
N THR A 108 2.94 14.75 -19.55
CA THR A 108 1.99 13.65 -19.51
C THR A 108 1.83 13.20 -18.06
N HIS A 109 0.63 13.40 -17.51
CA HIS A 109 0.22 12.80 -16.24
C HIS A 109 0.36 11.28 -16.33
N SER A 110 0.57 10.62 -15.18
CA SER A 110 0.41 9.17 -15.14
C SER A 110 -0.99 8.80 -15.66
N ALA A 111 -1.09 7.68 -16.40
CA ALA A 111 -2.38 7.20 -16.87
C ALA A 111 -3.33 6.82 -15.71
N TYR A 112 -2.74 6.51 -14.55
CA TYR A 112 -3.42 6.17 -13.30
C TYR A 112 -2.68 6.80 -12.13
N GLU A 113 -3.43 7.26 -11.13
CA GLU A 113 -2.86 7.72 -9.85
C GLU A 113 -2.26 6.54 -9.10
N PHE A 114 -1.05 6.71 -8.59
CA PHE A 114 -0.43 5.71 -7.72
C PHE A 114 0.55 6.35 -6.75
N GLU A 115 0.74 5.71 -5.61
CA GLU A 115 1.63 6.17 -4.57
C GLU A 115 2.51 5.05 -4.00
N PHE A 116 3.64 5.45 -3.44
CA PHE A 116 4.48 4.60 -2.63
C PHE A 116 4.19 4.81 -1.16
N LEU A 117 3.80 3.74 -0.46
CA LEU A 117 3.72 3.70 0.99
C LEU A 117 5.05 3.20 1.55
N LEU A 118 5.73 3.98 2.39
CA LEU A 118 7.02 3.58 2.96
C LEU A 118 6.83 2.72 4.20
N ALA A 119 7.03 1.42 4.03
CA ALA A 119 6.93 0.41 5.08
C ALA A 119 8.15 0.44 6.01
N GLU A 120 7.92 0.50 7.32
CA GLU A 120 8.99 0.54 8.32
C GLU A 120 9.57 -0.86 8.62
N GLY A 121 10.89 -0.92 8.84
CA GLY A 121 11.59 -2.09 9.36
C GLY A 121 12.53 -2.77 8.35
N SER A 122 13.71 -3.19 8.82
CA SER A 122 14.80 -3.76 8.02
C SER A 122 14.77 -5.28 7.89
N GLY A 123 13.87 -5.96 8.61
CA GLY A 123 13.69 -7.41 8.60
C GLY A 123 12.23 -7.80 8.74
N ASP A 124 11.61 -7.42 9.85
CA ASP A 124 10.16 -7.47 10.02
C ASP A 124 9.54 -6.16 9.53
N TRP A 125 8.31 -6.20 9.04
CA TRP A 125 7.53 -4.99 8.78
C TRP A 125 6.89 -4.53 10.09
N ILE A 126 7.34 -3.38 10.58
CA ILE A 126 6.76 -2.70 11.74
C ILE A 126 5.46 -2.02 11.29
N LEU A 127 4.32 -2.57 11.71
CA LEU A 127 2.99 -2.03 11.40
C LEU A 127 2.61 -0.90 12.35
N ARG A 128 3.19 -0.89 13.55
CA ARG A 128 2.94 0.10 14.59
C ARG A 128 4.09 0.16 15.59
N GLN A 129 4.46 1.37 16.02
CA GLN A 129 5.49 1.59 17.03
C GLN A 129 4.95 1.48 18.47
N THR A 130 3.74 2.01 18.74
CA THR A 130 3.17 2.05 20.10
C THR A 130 1.66 1.78 20.14
N PRO A 131 1.19 0.66 20.72
CA PRO A 131 2.00 -0.51 21.10
C PRO A 131 2.75 -1.11 19.91
N TYR A 132 3.91 -1.72 20.19
CA TYR A 132 4.76 -2.30 19.15
C TYR A 132 4.08 -3.50 18.50
N LEU A 133 3.96 -3.46 17.18
CA LEU A 133 3.46 -4.56 16.36
C LEU A 133 4.32 -4.66 15.10
N ALA A 134 4.93 -5.82 14.91
CA ALA A 134 5.68 -6.15 13.72
C ALA A 134 5.31 -7.54 13.21
N VAL A 135 5.43 -7.73 11.89
CA VAL A 135 5.13 -9.00 11.21
C VAL A 135 6.33 -9.39 10.36
N PRO A 136 6.82 -10.64 10.43
CA PRO A 136 7.85 -11.13 9.53
C PRO A 136 7.46 -10.91 8.06
N ARG A 137 8.41 -10.45 7.24
CA ARG A 137 8.13 -10.08 5.83
C ARG A 137 7.48 -11.19 5.01
N ASP A 138 7.87 -12.44 5.21
CA ASP A 138 7.34 -13.62 4.53
C ASP A 138 5.88 -13.96 4.94
N ARG A 139 5.45 -13.51 6.11
CA ARG A 139 4.05 -13.56 6.57
C ARG A 139 3.25 -12.32 6.16
N ALA A 140 3.90 -11.16 6.11
CA ALA A 140 3.26 -9.89 5.79
C ALA A 140 3.00 -9.73 4.29
N ILE A 141 3.86 -10.30 3.44
CA ILE A 141 3.82 -10.13 1.99
C ILE A 141 3.88 -11.51 1.33
N ARG A 142 2.86 -11.83 0.54
CA ARG A 142 2.76 -13.10 -0.20
C ARG A 142 2.29 -12.87 -1.63
N PRO A 143 2.61 -13.77 -2.58
CA PRO A 143 2.03 -13.69 -3.91
C PRO A 143 0.51 -13.90 -3.83
N SER A 144 -0.25 -12.96 -4.37
CA SER A 144 -1.71 -13.08 -4.52
C SER A 144 -2.07 -13.95 -5.72
N PRO A 145 -3.36 -14.33 -5.91
CA PRO A 145 -3.86 -14.94 -7.13
C PRO A 145 -3.52 -14.23 -8.45
N TRP A 146 -3.22 -12.93 -8.41
CA TRP A 146 -2.71 -12.15 -9.55
C TRP A 146 -1.22 -12.34 -9.82
N GLY A 147 -0.52 -13.14 -9.00
CA GLY A 147 0.90 -13.44 -9.13
C GLY A 147 1.85 -12.33 -8.67
N LEU A 148 1.32 -11.27 -8.04
CA LEU A 148 2.11 -10.13 -7.58
C LEU A 148 2.41 -10.23 -6.08
N PRO A 149 3.60 -9.78 -5.62
CA PRO A 149 3.86 -9.61 -4.20
C PRO A 149 2.82 -8.64 -3.64
N THR A 150 2.10 -9.05 -2.60
CA THR A 150 0.94 -8.30 -2.08
C THR A 150 0.93 -8.40 -0.55
N ALA A 151 0.59 -7.30 0.14
CA ALA A 151 0.28 -7.36 1.56
C ALA A 151 -0.79 -8.44 1.83
N THR A 152 -0.65 -9.24 2.88
CA THR A 152 -1.60 -10.32 3.15
C THR A 152 -2.96 -9.79 3.63
N PRO A 153 -4.06 -10.55 3.44
CA PRO A 153 -5.39 -10.13 3.88
C PRO A 153 -5.45 -9.62 5.34
N PRO A 154 -4.87 -10.31 6.34
CA PRO A 154 -4.86 -9.78 7.71
C PRO A 154 -4.13 -8.43 7.84
N VAL A 155 -3.01 -8.22 7.16
CA VAL A 155 -2.27 -6.94 7.20
C VAL A 155 -3.06 -5.82 6.53
N ILE A 156 -3.69 -6.10 5.38
CA ILE A 156 -4.58 -5.14 4.69
C ILE A 156 -5.70 -4.71 5.63
N LEU A 157 -6.38 -5.67 6.27
CA LEU A 157 -7.47 -5.40 7.19
C LEU A 157 -7.01 -4.65 8.43
N TYR A 158 -5.82 -4.98 8.96
CA TYR A 158 -5.25 -4.23 10.07
C TYR A 158 -5.11 -2.74 9.75
N PHE A 159 -4.50 -2.37 8.62
CA PHE A 159 -4.37 -0.96 8.26
C PHE A 159 -5.73 -0.28 8.08
N LYS A 160 -6.68 -0.93 7.40
CA LYS A 160 -8.03 -0.39 7.20
C LYS A 160 -8.79 -0.12 8.50
N ALA A 161 -8.57 -0.94 9.53
CA ALA A 161 -9.18 -0.76 10.83
C ALA A 161 -8.57 0.38 11.66
N VAL A 162 -7.32 0.76 11.39
CA VAL A 162 -6.59 1.77 12.19
C VAL A 162 -6.40 3.11 11.48
N SER A 163 -6.71 3.18 10.17
CA SER A 163 -6.48 4.39 9.35
C SER A 163 -7.50 5.50 9.60
N ASP A 164 -8.80 5.19 9.69
CA ASP A 164 -9.86 6.19 9.67
C ASP A 164 -10.89 5.97 10.80
N ASP A 165 -11.36 7.07 11.39
CA ASP A 165 -12.51 7.09 12.31
C ASP A 165 -13.48 8.22 11.90
N PRO A 166 -14.71 7.90 11.43
CA PRO A 166 -15.32 6.57 11.34
C PRO A 166 -14.79 5.74 10.15
N ILE A 167 -14.92 4.41 10.27
CA ILE A 167 -14.55 3.43 9.23
C ILE A 167 -15.28 3.77 7.92
N ARG A 168 -14.52 3.84 6.81
CA ARG A 168 -15.08 4.13 5.48
C ARG A 168 -15.90 2.93 4.97
N ARG A 169 -16.91 3.21 4.14
CA ARG A 169 -17.75 2.16 3.51
C ARG A 169 -16.92 1.11 2.77
N GLN A 170 -15.89 1.54 2.04
CA GLN A 170 -15.01 0.65 1.30
C GLN A 170 -14.17 -0.26 2.21
N ASP A 171 -13.78 0.21 3.39
CA ASP A 171 -13.03 -0.60 4.36
C ASP A 171 -13.92 -1.66 5.01
N GLU A 172 -15.18 -1.35 5.31
CA GLU A 172 -16.19 -2.33 5.73
C GLU A 172 -16.45 -3.39 4.64
N GLN A 173 -16.53 -2.97 3.38
CA GLN A 173 -16.70 -3.89 2.25
C GLN A 173 -15.49 -4.83 2.12
N ASP A 174 -14.26 -4.30 2.19
CA ASP A 174 -13.03 -5.08 2.09
C ASP A 174 -12.94 -6.07 3.27
N PHE A 175 -13.32 -5.67 4.50
CA PHE A 175 -13.43 -6.56 5.66
C PHE A 175 -14.35 -7.74 5.42
N HIS A 176 -15.59 -7.50 5.02
CA HIS A 176 -16.55 -8.57 4.79
C HIS A 176 -16.17 -9.49 3.62
N THR A 177 -15.42 -8.98 2.65
CA THR A 177 -15.03 -9.75 1.46
C THR A 177 -13.77 -10.58 1.70
N LEU A 178 -12.82 -10.07 2.49
CA LEU A 178 -11.59 -10.78 2.84
C LEU A 178 -11.78 -11.75 4.01
N LEU A 179 -12.63 -11.45 5.00
CA LEU A 179 -12.80 -12.29 6.20
C LEU A 179 -13.04 -13.79 5.90
N PRO A 180 -13.87 -14.18 4.91
CA PRO A 180 -14.09 -15.59 4.59
C PRO A 180 -12.87 -16.34 4.07
N ILE A 181 -11.88 -15.64 3.48
CA ILE A 181 -10.68 -16.26 2.91
C ILE A 181 -9.52 -16.36 3.91
N LEU A 182 -9.59 -15.64 5.05
CA LEU A 182 -8.61 -15.80 6.12
C LEU A 182 -8.78 -17.18 6.77
N ASP A 183 -7.65 -17.85 7.03
CA ASP A 183 -7.63 -19.05 7.87
C ASP A 183 -7.78 -18.72 9.37
N GLN A 184 -7.73 -19.74 10.22
CA GLN A 184 -7.90 -19.55 11.66
C GLN A 184 -6.74 -18.75 12.28
N GLU A 185 -5.49 -19.03 11.90
CA GLU A 185 -4.31 -18.34 12.43
C GLU A 185 -4.34 -16.85 12.03
N GLU A 186 -4.71 -16.55 10.79
CA GLU A 186 -4.84 -15.18 10.29
C GLU A 186 -5.95 -14.40 11.00
N ARG A 187 -7.08 -15.04 11.31
CA ARG A 187 -8.19 -14.42 12.05
C ARG A 187 -7.81 -14.15 13.51
N ASP A 188 -7.13 -15.09 14.15
CA ASP A 188 -6.64 -14.96 15.52
C ASP A 188 -5.61 -13.83 15.60
N TRP A 189 -4.65 -13.80 14.68
CA TRP A 189 -3.66 -12.72 14.58
C TRP A 189 -4.32 -11.34 14.37
N LEU A 190 -5.30 -11.25 13.46
CA LEU A 190 -5.99 -9.99 13.19
C LEU A 190 -6.74 -9.52 14.45
N ARG A 191 -7.41 -10.42 15.16
CA ARG A 191 -8.09 -10.10 16.42
C ARG A 191 -7.13 -9.57 17.47
N GLU A 192 -6.04 -10.29 17.74
CA GLU A 192 -5.07 -9.90 18.77
C GLU A 192 -4.44 -8.54 18.47
N SER A 193 -4.09 -8.32 17.20
CA SER A 193 -3.52 -7.07 16.73
C SER A 193 -4.51 -5.90 16.86
N LEU A 194 -5.76 -6.10 16.46
CA LEU A 194 -6.81 -5.08 16.59
C LEU A 194 -7.21 -4.84 18.05
N ALA A 195 -7.31 -5.88 18.88
CA ALA A 195 -7.63 -5.72 20.30
C ALA A 195 -6.54 -4.91 21.03
N THR A 196 -5.30 -5.03 20.57
CA THR A 196 -4.15 -4.30 21.10
C THR A 196 -4.13 -2.83 20.66
N ALA A 197 -4.42 -2.56 19.38
CA ALA A 197 -4.41 -1.20 18.83
C ALA A 197 -5.71 -0.42 19.12
N HIS A 198 -6.86 -1.07 18.98
CA HIS A 198 -8.21 -0.52 19.10
C HIS A 198 -9.16 -1.53 19.80
N PRO A 199 -9.11 -1.66 21.14
CA PRO A 199 -9.86 -2.66 21.91
C PRO A 199 -11.40 -2.67 21.72
N HIS A 200 -11.96 -1.59 21.19
CA HIS A 200 -13.39 -1.43 20.96
C HIS A 200 -13.78 -1.43 19.47
N HIS A 201 -12.87 -1.85 18.59
CA HIS A 201 -13.12 -1.85 17.16
C HIS A 201 -14.31 -2.75 16.80
N PRO A 202 -15.30 -2.29 16.01
CA PRO A 202 -16.49 -3.06 15.66
C PRO A 202 -16.20 -4.43 15.05
N TRP A 203 -15.12 -4.58 14.29
CA TRP A 203 -14.75 -5.86 13.66
C TRP A 203 -14.40 -6.97 14.65
N LEU A 204 -14.02 -6.64 15.90
CA LEU A 204 -13.70 -7.65 16.93
C LEU A 204 -14.87 -8.60 17.22
N ARG A 205 -16.12 -8.16 17.00
CA ARG A 205 -17.33 -9.00 17.18
C ARG A 205 -17.51 -10.07 16.11
N HIS A 206 -16.79 -9.96 15.00
CA HIS A 206 -16.86 -10.87 13.86
C HIS A 206 -15.66 -11.81 13.77
N LEU A 207 -14.67 -11.63 14.64
CA LEU A 207 -13.47 -12.45 14.72
C LEU A 207 -13.67 -13.55 15.79
N PRO A 208 -12.95 -14.69 15.66
CA PRO A 208 -13.00 -15.80 16.63
C PRO A 208 -12.76 -15.31 18.06
N THR A 209 -13.20 -16.07 19.08
CA THR A 209 -13.00 -15.66 20.49
C THR A 209 -11.70 -16.20 21.03
#